data_AF-A0A0M6XVB2-F1
#
_entry.id   AF-A0A0M6XVB2-F1
#
_cell.length_a   1.000
_cell.length_b   1.000
_cell.length_c   1.000
_cell.angle_alpha   90.00
_cell.angle_beta   90.00
_cell.angle_gamma   90.00
#
_symmetry.space_group_name_H-M   'P 1'
#
loop_
_entity.id
_entity.type
_entity.pdbx_description
1 polymer ?
#
loop_
_entity_poly.entity_id
_entity_poly.type
_entity_poly.pdbx_seq_one_letter_code
_entity_poly.pdbx_strand_id
1 'polypeptide(L)'
;MNDPRGICPAVRSLGFEAGTILFRKILPDIATLMPVHGSLLRITPDLEIEPGLASYWMPDGTPWVLTLPDGSTFHHGTALGAKAVAVDSDLCGDVEIGSPRAGELRPSESVEVTCPLEATLKVRDL
;
A
#
# COMPACT_ATOMS: atom_id res chain seq x y z
N MET A 1 -24.36 33.61 -6.53
CA MET A 1 -25.08 32.79 -7.53
C MET A 1 -24.04 31.89 -8.19
N ASN A 2 -24.09 30.61 -7.82
CA ASN A 2 -23.26 29.42 -8.13
C ASN A 2 -22.15 29.44 -9.20
N ASP A 3 -20.93 29.10 -8.78
CA ASP A 3 -19.97 28.32 -9.58
C ASP A 3 -20.31 26.82 -9.41
N PRO A 4 -20.60 26.07 -10.49
CA PRO A 4 -21.05 24.68 -10.40
C PRO A 4 -19.98 23.67 -9.93
N ARG A 5 -18.75 24.08 -9.62
CA ARG A 5 -17.66 23.15 -9.24
C ARG A 5 -17.13 23.27 -7.82
N GLY A 6 -17.63 24.20 -7.01
CA GLY A 6 -17.33 24.25 -5.57
C GLY A 6 -15.86 24.41 -5.17
N ILE A 7 -14.96 24.83 -6.07
CA ILE A 7 -13.54 24.99 -5.73
C ILE A 7 -13.30 26.39 -5.14
N CYS A 8 -12.77 26.43 -3.92
CA CYS A 8 -12.46 27.64 -3.17
C CYS A 8 -11.42 28.52 -3.89
N PRO A 9 -11.59 29.86 -3.94
CA PRO A 9 -10.70 30.77 -4.68
C PRO A 9 -9.25 30.81 -4.21
N ALA A 10 -8.95 30.27 -3.01
CA ALA A 10 -7.63 30.34 -2.38
C ALA A 10 -6.57 29.40 -2.99
N VAL A 11 -6.96 28.47 -3.87
CA VAL A 11 -6.03 27.47 -4.46
C VAL A 11 -5.25 28.02 -5.67
N ARG A 12 -5.50 29.26 -6.09
CA ARG A 12 -4.94 29.80 -7.35
C ARG A 12 -3.55 30.43 -7.24
N SER A 13 -3.00 30.66 -6.04
CA SER A 13 -1.80 31.52 -5.86
C SER A 13 -0.59 30.88 -5.18
N LEU A 14 -0.55 29.57 -4.97
CA LEU A 14 0.64 28.88 -4.44
C LEU A 14 1.26 28.01 -5.55
N GLY A 15 2.50 28.35 -5.91
CA GLY A 15 3.25 27.85 -7.06
C GLY A 15 3.16 26.34 -7.26
N PHE A 16 2.58 25.96 -8.40
CA PHE A 16 2.25 24.59 -8.81
C PHE A 16 3.15 24.15 -9.98
N GLU A 17 4.47 24.32 -9.86
CA GLU A 17 5.41 23.94 -10.93
C GLU A 17 6.20 22.66 -10.60
N ALA A 18 6.53 22.40 -9.33
CA ALA A 18 7.28 21.18 -8.96
C ALA A 18 6.41 19.95 -8.68
N GLY A 19 5.19 20.13 -8.13
CA GLY A 19 4.30 19.02 -7.76
C GLY A 19 3.58 18.35 -8.94
N THR A 20 3.33 19.10 -10.01
CA THR A 20 2.55 18.66 -11.18
C THR A 20 3.31 17.67 -12.05
N ILE A 21 4.62 17.81 -12.14
CA ILE A 21 5.46 16.96 -12.99
C ILE A 21 5.61 15.57 -12.38
N LEU A 22 5.68 15.47 -11.05
CA LEU A 22 5.68 14.19 -10.34
C LEU A 22 4.31 13.50 -10.46
N PHE A 23 3.21 14.22 -10.24
CA PHE A 23 1.85 13.66 -10.32
C PHE A 23 1.44 13.20 -11.72
N ARG A 24 1.90 13.89 -12.78
CA ARG A 24 1.49 13.60 -14.16
C ARG A 24 2.20 12.40 -14.81
N LYS A 25 3.34 11.94 -14.25
CA LYS A 25 4.03 10.73 -14.73
C LYS A 25 3.64 9.45 -13.97
N ILE A 26 3.22 9.56 -12.71
CA ILE A 26 3.00 8.40 -11.82
C ILE A 26 1.59 7.81 -11.96
N LEU A 27 0.56 8.64 -12.13
CA LEU A 27 -0.84 8.18 -12.16
C LEU A 27 -1.26 7.30 -13.34
N PRO A 28 -0.81 7.51 -14.61
CA PRO A 28 -1.19 6.60 -15.69
C PRO A 28 -0.60 5.19 -15.56
N ASP A 29 0.44 5.01 -14.73
CA ASP A 29 1.14 3.73 -14.54
C ASP A 29 0.49 2.83 -13.48
N ILE A 30 -0.03 3.41 -12.38
CA ILE A 30 -0.65 2.63 -11.30
C ILE A 30 -1.87 1.84 -11.80
N ALA A 31 -2.72 2.46 -12.64
CA ALA A 31 -3.91 1.81 -13.16
C ALA A 31 -3.59 0.59 -14.06
N THR A 32 -2.44 0.61 -14.74
CA THR A 32 -1.95 -0.54 -15.52
C THR A 32 -1.30 -1.62 -14.67
N LEU A 33 -0.78 -1.28 -13.48
CA LEU A 33 -0.20 -2.24 -12.54
C LEU A 33 -1.26 -3.01 -11.75
N MET A 34 -2.41 -2.39 -11.44
CA MET A 34 -3.50 -3.02 -10.68
C MET A 34 -3.99 -4.40 -11.20
N PRO A 35 -4.14 -4.65 -12.52
CA PRO A 35 -4.53 -5.99 -13.00
C PRO A 35 -3.42 -7.04 -12.88
N VAL A 36 -2.16 -6.62 -12.72
CA VAL A 36 -0.99 -7.52 -12.65
C VAL A 36 -0.55 -7.75 -11.20
N HIS A 37 -0.80 -6.81 -10.29
CA HIS A 37 -0.43 -6.90 -8.88
C HIS A 37 -1.68 -7.01 -7.99
N GLY A 38 -1.62 -7.84 -6.95
CA GLY A 38 -2.65 -7.90 -5.92
C GLY A 38 -2.20 -7.22 -4.63
N SER A 39 -3.07 -6.45 -4.01
CA SER A 39 -2.83 -5.86 -2.68
C SER A 39 -3.18 -6.86 -1.57
N LEU A 40 -2.41 -6.88 -0.48
CA LEU A 40 -2.72 -7.72 0.69
C LEU A 40 -4.04 -7.32 1.34
N LEU A 41 -4.25 -6.01 1.50
CA LEU A 41 -5.46 -5.38 2.00
C LEU A 41 -5.89 -4.30 1.01
N ARG A 42 -7.16 -3.91 1.07
CA ARG A 42 -7.72 -2.82 0.26
C ARG A 42 -8.38 -1.79 1.17
N ILE A 43 -8.36 -0.53 0.75
CA ILE A 43 -9.10 0.55 1.40
C ILE A 43 -10.30 0.87 0.52
N THR A 44 -11.50 0.88 1.09
CA THR A 44 -12.73 1.21 0.37
C THR A 44 -12.88 2.71 0.17
N PRO A 45 -13.80 3.17 -0.71
CA PRO A 45 -14.14 4.60 -0.81
C PRO A 45 -14.59 5.23 0.51
N ASP A 46 -15.11 4.41 1.43
CA ASP A 46 -15.57 4.84 2.76
C ASP A 46 -14.44 4.83 3.80
N LEU A 47 -13.19 4.63 3.38
CA LEU A 47 -11.99 4.55 4.23
C LEU A 47 -11.95 3.35 5.17
N GLU A 48 -12.68 2.29 4.84
CA GLU A 48 -12.64 1.03 5.57
C GLU A 48 -11.57 0.10 5.01
N ILE A 49 -10.93 -0.67 5.89
CA ILE A 49 -9.95 -1.67 5.49
C ILE A 49 -10.68 -2.99 5.27
N GLU A 50 -10.42 -3.62 4.12
CA GLU A 50 -10.98 -4.92 3.77
C GLU A 50 -9.88 -5.91 3.33
N PRO A 51 -10.11 -7.23 3.47
CA PRO A 51 -9.19 -8.24 2.98
C PRO A 51 -8.91 -8.11 1.48
N GLY A 52 -7.65 -8.25 1.07
CA GLY A 52 -7.27 -8.37 -0.34
C GLY A 52 -6.83 -9.81 -0.62
N LEU A 53 -5.56 -9.99 -0.96
CA LEU A 53 -4.91 -11.30 -1.00
C LEU A 53 -4.79 -11.95 0.39
N ALA A 54 -4.79 -11.17 1.46
CA ALA A 54 -4.68 -11.67 2.83
C ALA A 54 -5.92 -11.31 3.65
N SER A 55 -6.31 -12.21 4.56
CA SER A 55 -7.12 -11.82 5.72
C SER A 55 -6.25 -11.15 6.77
N TYR A 56 -6.86 -10.38 7.67
CA TYR A 56 -6.15 -9.74 8.77
C TYR A 56 -6.88 -9.91 10.11
N TRP A 57 -6.11 -9.91 11.19
CA TRP A 57 -6.60 -9.87 12.55
C TRP A 57 -5.74 -8.92 13.39
N MET A 58 -6.40 -8.03 14.13
CA MET A 58 -5.75 -7.02 14.97
C MET A 58 -6.71 -6.64 16.12
N PRO A 59 -6.59 -7.25 17.30
CA PRO A 59 -7.49 -6.97 18.42
C PRO A 59 -7.19 -5.63 19.12
N ASP A 60 -5.91 -5.25 19.23
CA ASP A 60 -5.46 -4.15 20.09
C ASP A 60 -4.73 -3.03 19.32
N GLY A 61 -5.03 -2.86 18.03
CA GLY A 61 -4.40 -1.81 17.18
C GLY A 61 -3.01 -2.16 16.62
N THR A 62 -2.24 -3.02 17.30
CA THR A 62 -0.98 -3.60 16.82
C THR A 62 -0.59 -4.77 17.74
N PRO A 63 0.01 -5.86 17.26
CA PRO A 63 0.40 -6.12 15.87
C PRO A 63 -0.76 -6.58 14.99
N TRP A 64 -0.58 -6.44 13.67
CA TRP A 64 -1.48 -6.97 12.66
C TRP A 64 -1.00 -8.36 12.22
N VAL A 65 -1.87 -9.36 12.31
CA VAL A 65 -1.60 -10.69 11.74
C VAL A 65 -2.22 -10.76 10.36
N LEU A 66 -1.41 -11.01 9.35
CA LEU A 66 -1.81 -11.16 7.95
C LEU A 66 -1.70 -12.64 7.54
N THR A 67 -2.81 -13.23 7.08
CA THR A 67 -2.86 -14.64 6.68
C THR A 67 -3.18 -14.76 5.20
N LEU A 68 -2.31 -15.45 4.46
CA LEU A 68 -2.44 -15.73 3.04
C LEU A 68 -3.23 -17.03 2.81
N PRO A 69 -4.05 -17.12 1.74
CA PRO A 69 -4.72 -18.34 1.35
C PRO A 69 -3.72 -19.36 0.82
N ASP A 70 -3.91 -20.61 1.24
CA ASP A 70 -3.11 -21.74 0.77
C ASP A 70 -3.30 -21.97 -0.74
N GLY A 71 -2.23 -22.42 -1.40
CA GLY A 71 -2.22 -22.69 -2.84
C GLY A 71 -2.18 -21.45 -3.74
N SER A 72 -2.06 -20.24 -3.19
CA SER A 72 -1.86 -19.02 -3.98
C SER A 72 -0.52 -19.05 -4.72
N THR A 73 -0.48 -18.56 -5.95
CA THR A 73 0.74 -18.54 -6.77
C THR A 73 0.96 -17.19 -7.44
N PHE A 74 2.22 -16.83 -7.69
CA PHE A 74 2.57 -15.79 -8.63
C PHE A 74 2.29 -16.21 -10.08
N HIS A 75 2.28 -15.25 -11.00
CA HIS A 75 2.04 -15.49 -12.44
C HIS A 75 3.01 -16.48 -13.10
N HIS A 76 4.18 -16.71 -12.50
CA HIS A 76 5.18 -17.66 -12.97
C HIS A 76 5.12 -19.02 -12.25
N GLY A 77 4.07 -19.26 -11.45
CA GLY A 77 3.76 -20.54 -10.84
C GLY A 77 4.44 -20.83 -9.49
N THR A 78 5.32 -19.96 -8.99
CA THR A 78 5.85 -20.12 -7.62
C THR A 78 4.76 -19.82 -6.59
N ALA A 79 4.82 -20.52 -5.46
CA ALA A 79 3.88 -20.30 -4.36
C ALA A 79 4.06 -18.89 -3.75
N LEU A 80 2.94 -18.22 -3.52
CA LEU A 80 2.87 -16.99 -2.73
C LEU A 80 2.84 -17.37 -1.25
N GLY A 81 3.76 -16.80 -0.46
CA GLY A 81 3.84 -17.04 0.98
C GLY A 81 4.36 -15.82 1.73
N ALA A 82 4.33 -15.89 3.05
CA ALA A 82 4.66 -14.78 3.95
C ALA A 82 6.07 -14.22 3.74
N LYS A 83 7.02 -15.06 3.31
CA LYS A 83 8.37 -14.62 2.96
C LYS A 83 8.37 -13.59 1.82
N ALA A 84 7.50 -13.76 0.83
CA ALA A 84 7.43 -12.80 -0.28
C ALA A 84 6.88 -11.45 0.20
N VAL A 85 5.94 -11.46 1.14
CA VAL A 85 5.39 -10.24 1.76
C VAL A 85 6.46 -9.45 2.51
N ALA A 86 7.28 -10.14 3.31
CA ALA A 86 8.39 -9.50 4.02
C ALA A 86 9.40 -8.88 3.04
N VAL A 87 9.80 -9.63 2.00
CA VAL A 87 10.74 -9.13 0.96
C VAL A 87 10.19 -7.91 0.23
N ASP A 88 8.91 -7.93 -0.15
CA ASP A 88 8.27 -6.80 -0.83
C ASP A 88 8.20 -5.55 0.06
N SER A 89 7.89 -5.75 1.35
CA SER A 89 7.85 -4.68 2.35
C SER A 89 9.21 -4.04 2.57
N ASP A 90 10.27 -4.86 2.69
CA ASP A 90 11.64 -4.40 2.85
C ASP A 90 12.11 -3.62 1.61
N LEU A 91 11.83 -4.16 0.41
CA LEU A 91 12.18 -3.53 -0.86
C LEU A 91 11.49 -2.17 -1.03
N CYS A 92 10.21 -2.08 -0.68
CA CYS A 92 9.46 -0.84 -0.80
C CYS A 92 9.85 0.20 0.26
N GLY A 93 10.35 -0.23 1.42
CA GLY A 93 10.84 0.64 2.50
C GLY A 93 12.28 1.11 2.33
N ASP A 94 13.07 0.45 1.48
CA ASP A 94 14.47 0.81 1.24
C ASP A 94 14.60 2.16 0.50
N VAL A 95 15.32 3.09 1.14
CA VAL A 95 15.55 4.45 0.62
C VAL A 95 16.43 4.45 -0.63
N GLU A 96 17.35 3.50 -0.77
CA GLU A 96 18.25 3.40 -1.92
C GLU A 96 17.51 2.89 -3.16
N ILE A 97 16.50 2.04 -2.96
CA ILE A 97 15.57 1.61 -4.02
C ILE A 97 14.73 2.80 -4.51
N GLY A 98 14.43 3.75 -3.62
CA GLY A 98 13.76 5.00 -3.97
C GLY A 98 12.32 4.80 -4.42
N SER A 99 11.59 3.84 -3.81
CA SER A 99 10.21 3.56 -4.15
C SER A 99 9.33 4.81 -4.00
N PRO A 100 8.51 5.17 -5.00
CA PRO A 100 7.56 6.28 -4.87
C PRO A 100 6.50 6.03 -3.79
N ARG A 101 6.37 4.79 -3.31
CA ARG A 101 5.44 4.37 -2.25
C ARG A 101 6.09 4.23 -0.88
N ALA A 102 7.39 4.46 -0.75
CA ALA A 102 8.10 4.34 0.54
C ALA A 102 7.43 5.17 1.65
N GLY A 103 6.85 6.32 1.29
CA GLY A 103 6.07 7.18 2.19
C GLY A 103 4.89 6.48 2.87
N GLU A 104 4.23 5.55 2.19
CA GLU A 104 3.07 4.79 2.69
C GLU A 104 3.47 3.75 3.75
N LEU A 105 4.69 3.21 3.65
CA LEU A 105 5.21 2.22 4.59
C LEU A 105 5.92 2.83 5.80
N ARG A 106 6.11 4.16 5.86
CA ARG A 106 6.78 4.82 6.99
C ARG A 106 6.19 4.49 8.37
N PRO A 107 4.86 4.32 8.55
CA PRO A 107 4.29 3.90 9.82
C PRO A 107 4.65 2.46 10.21
N SER A 108 5.03 1.61 9.26
CA SER A 108 5.45 0.24 9.56
C SER A 108 6.79 0.21 10.30
N GLU A 109 6.87 -0.65 11.31
CA GLU A 109 8.10 -0.93 12.05
C GLU A 109 8.82 -2.14 11.47
N SER A 110 8.09 -3.25 11.35
CA SER A 110 8.63 -4.51 10.83
C SER A 110 7.52 -5.40 10.26
N VAL A 111 7.91 -6.30 9.35
CA VAL A 111 7.08 -7.42 8.87
C VAL A 111 7.83 -8.72 9.13
N GLU A 112 7.33 -9.50 10.09
CA GLU A 112 7.96 -10.73 10.56
C GLU A 112 7.23 -11.95 10.01
N VAL A 113 7.97 -12.94 9.47
CA VAL A 113 7.40 -14.20 9.01
C VAL A 113 7.20 -15.12 10.22
N THR A 114 5.96 -15.35 10.62
CA THR A 114 5.63 -16.24 11.75
C THR A 114 5.36 -17.68 11.28
N CYS A 115 4.70 -17.84 10.12
CA CYS A 115 4.44 -19.13 9.48
C CYS A 115 4.58 -19.01 7.94
N PRO A 116 4.62 -20.11 7.16
CA PRO A 116 4.72 -20.04 5.70
C PRO A 116 3.64 -19.17 5.01
N LEU A 117 2.43 -19.11 5.59
CA LEU A 117 1.30 -18.34 5.10
C LEU A 117 0.92 -17.17 6.03
N GLU A 118 1.72 -16.88 7.06
CA GLU A 118 1.40 -15.84 8.04
C GLU A 118 2.55 -14.87 8.23
N ALA A 119 2.25 -13.58 8.14
CA ALA A 119 3.17 -12.50 8.44
C ALA A 119 2.56 -11.59 9.53
N THR A 120 3.40 -11.12 10.44
CA THR A 120 3.01 -10.18 11.50
C THR A 120 3.61 -8.81 11.19
N LEU A 121 2.74 -7.81 11.00
CA LEU A 121 3.11 -6.42 10.79
C LEU A 121 3.05 -5.67 12.13
N LYS A 122 4.15 -5.07 12.53
CA LYS A 122 4.21 -4.12 13.65
C LYS A 122 4.19 -2.70 13.10
N VAL A 123 3.40 -1.85 13.74
CA VAL A 123 3.29 -0.43 13.42
C VAL A 123 3.97 0.37 14.52
N ARG A 124 4.69 1.43 14.15
CA ARG A 124 5.35 2.35 15.08
C ARG A 124 4.31 3.17 15.82
N ASP A 125 4.62 3.50 17.08
CA ASP A 125 3.89 4.55 17.79
C ASP A 125 4.15 5.91 17.10
N LEU A 126 3.08 6.64 16.76
CA LEU A 126 3.11 7.93 16.07
C LEU A 126 3.18 9.12 17.03
#